data_AF-A0A3N5GJH4-F1
#
_entry.id   AF-A0A3N5GJH4-F1
#
_cell.length_a   1.000
_cell.length_b   1.000
_cell.length_c   1.000
_cell.angle_alpha   90.00
_cell.angle_beta   90.00
_cell.angle_gamma   90.00
#
_symmetry.space_group_name_H-M   'P 1'
#
loop_
_entity.id
_entity.type
_entity.pdbx_description
1 polymer ?
#
loop_
_entity_poly.entity_id
_entity_poly.type
_entity_poly.pdbx_seq_one_letter_code
_entity_poly.pdbx_strand_id
1 'polypeptide(L)'
;MMQKNLPLRACLTALLLALLVPAASLAQKGFQSSGDYKVVIDGKAVPAEVYQSQNPPALLVLSSSLSSPVLLTPRAGTVETVNLMKVAKQADGSVDLLAGAVVAPAGQFQMQGENVTFAYEGKKVSLNPKPPLTGLHQAGALKTHSPEYLRTAQGYNPNGQAIAVLKKGTRPVTVRVVFGSWCPHCRQHIPYLLKVEEQLKGSKIKFEYFGLPRPPEAWKHPEVKRLGIDGVPTGIVYVNGKEV
;
A
#
# COMPACT_ATOMS: atom_id res chain seq x y z
N MET A 1 62.28 27.07 48.62
CA MET A 1 62.77 26.20 47.53
C MET A 1 61.95 24.91 47.58
N MET A 2 60.88 24.77 46.81
CA MET A 2 60.89 24.19 45.45
C MET A 2 61.67 22.88 45.36
N GLN A 3 60.97 21.74 45.40
CA GLN A 3 60.79 20.91 44.19
C GLN A 3 59.77 19.80 44.43
N LYS A 4 58.74 19.83 43.58
CA LYS A 4 57.76 18.76 43.30
C LYS A 4 58.47 17.59 42.62
N ASN A 5 57.92 16.38 42.73
CA ASN A 5 57.57 15.54 41.57
C ASN A 5 56.58 14.42 41.93
N LEU A 6 55.43 14.47 41.26
CA LEU A 6 54.27 13.56 41.25
C LEU A 6 54.54 12.35 40.32
N PRO A 7 53.67 11.32 40.24
CA PRO A 7 54.05 9.96 39.96
C PRO A 7 53.75 9.52 38.53
N LEU A 8 54.44 8.43 38.19
CA LEU A 8 54.19 7.52 37.09
C LEU A 8 52.71 7.08 37.04
N ARG A 9 51.98 7.46 35.99
CA ARG A 9 50.76 6.77 35.54
C ARG A 9 50.75 6.71 34.02
N ALA A 10 51.23 5.60 33.48
CA ALA A 10 50.99 5.24 32.10
C ALA A 10 49.52 4.82 31.95
N CYS A 11 48.72 5.71 31.36
CA CYS A 11 47.35 5.41 30.95
C CYS A 11 47.42 4.75 29.57
N LEU A 12 47.24 3.43 29.52
CA LEU A 12 47.16 2.68 28.27
C LEU A 12 45.74 2.86 27.70
N THR A 13 45.53 3.88 26.88
CA THR A 13 44.25 4.09 26.19
C THR A 13 44.17 3.11 25.01
N ALA A 14 43.53 1.96 25.24
CA ALA A 14 43.16 1.05 24.16
C ALA A 14 42.03 1.69 23.33
N LEU A 15 42.39 2.28 22.19
CA LEU A 15 41.44 2.81 21.21
C LEU A 15 40.80 1.61 20.48
N LEU A 16 39.65 1.13 20.96
CA LEU A 16 38.85 0.15 20.23
C LEU A 16 38.20 0.86 19.03
N LEU A 17 38.82 0.77 17.85
CA LEU A 17 38.19 1.12 16.59
C LEU A 17 37.14 0.03 16.29
N ALA A 18 35.90 0.24 16.72
CA ALA A 18 34.79 -0.57 16.25
C ALA A 18 34.57 -0.24 14.76
N LEU A 19 35.12 -1.07 13.87
CA LEU A 19 34.70 -1.10 12.47
C LEU A 19 33.20 -1.44 12.44
N LEU A 20 32.37 -0.41 12.34
CA LEU A 20 30.97 -0.56 11.89
C LEU A 20 31.02 -1.04 10.44
N VAL A 21 31.19 -2.35 10.26
CA VAL A 21 30.86 -2.99 8.99
C VAL A 21 29.36 -2.77 8.82
N PRO A 22 28.89 -2.06 7.78
CA PRO A 22 27.46 -1.99 7.52
C PRO A 22 26.96 -3.42 7.38
N ALA A 23 26.09 -3.85 8.29
CA ALA A 23 25.49 -5.17 8.22
C ALA A 23 24.84 -5.27 6.83
N ALA A 24 25.35 -6.19 6.01
CA ALA A 24 24.83 -6.36 4.66
C ALA A 24 23.33 -6.67 4.77
N SER A 25 22.51 -5.82 4.17
CA SER A 25 21.06 -6.02 4.21
C SER A 25 20.73 -7.38 3.58
N LEU A 26 19.99 -8.22 4.30
CA LEU A 26 19.49 -9.47 3.74
C LEU A 26 18.62 -9.19 2.51
N ALA A 27 18.56 -10.14 1.59
CA ALA A 27 17.64 -10.06 0.46
C ALA A 27 16.20 -9.99 0.99
N GLN A 28 15.40 -9.12 0.39
CA GLN A 28 13.99 -8.93 0.73
C GLN A 28 13.17 -9.20 -0.53
N LYS A 29 12.14 -10.04 -0.41
CA LYS A 29 11.39 -10.51 -1.57
C LYS A 29 9.92 -10.10 -1.50
N GLY A 30 9.28 -10.08 -2.65
CA GLY A 30 7.83 -9.99 -2.76
C GLY A 30 7.27 -8.61 -2.49
N PHE A 31 8.01 -7.54 -2.83
CA PHE A 31 7.43 -6.20 -2.86
C PHE A 31 6.36 -6.14 -3.95
N GLN A 32 5.12 -5.87 -3.55
CA GLN A 32 3.99 -5.80 -4.45
C GLN A 32 3.72 -4.35 -4.84
N SER A 33 3.47 -4.10 -6.12
CA SER A 33 3.07 -2.76 -6.58
C SER A 33 1.84 -2.28 -5.79
N SER A 34 1.95 -1.07 -5.24
CA SER A 34 0.93 -0.40 -4.44
C SER A 34 0.43 0.83 -5.18
N GLY A 35 -0.89 0.89 -5.38
CA GLY A 35 -1.56 2.08 -5.89
C GLY A 35 -1.86 3.11 -4.81
N ASP A 36 -1.48 2.93 -3.55
CA ASP A 36 -2.05 3.72 -2.44
C ASP A 36 -1.56 5.17 -2.40
N TYR A 37 -0.41 5.48 -2.99
CA TYR A 37 0.28 6.76 -2.80
C TYR A 37 0.56 7.50 -4.10
N LYS A 38 0.49 8.82 -4.04
CA LYS A 38 1.13 9.75 -4.98
C LYS A 38 2.42 10.25 -4.34
N VAL A 39 3.51 10.26 -5.11
CA VAL A 39 4.78 10.83 -4.66
C VAL A 39 4.82 12.30 -5.04
N VAL A 40 5.14 13.15 -4.07
CA VAL A 40 5.26 14.60 -4.21
C VAL A 40 6.68 15.00 -3.80
N ILE A 41 7.37 15.75 -4.65
CA ILE A 41 8.71 16.27 -4.40
C ILE A 41 8.66 17.78 -4.55
N ASP A 42 9.07 18.51 -3.51
CA ASP A 42 9.08 19.98 -3.46
C ASP A 42 7.71 20.59 -3.84
N GLY A 43 6.64 19.94 -3.38
CA GLY A 43 5.25 20.35 -3.63
C GLY A 43 4.66 19.93 -4.98
N LYS A 44 5.44 19.27 -5.86
CA LYS A 44 4.96 18.81 -7.18
C LYS A 44 4.80 17.29 -7.20
N ALA A 45 3.65 16.81 -7.67
CA ALA A 45 3.45 15.39 -7.90
C ALA A 45 4.39 14.92 -9.03
N VAL A 46 5.08 13.80 -8.80
CA VAL A 46 6.03 13.22 -9.77
C VAL A 46 5.61 11.80 -10.15
N PRO A 47 5.95 11.33 -11.36
CA PRO A 47 5.83 9.91 -11.71
C PRO A 47 6.69 9.06 -10.77
N ALA A 48 6.09 8.04 -10.18
CA ALA A 48 6.79 7.10 -9.31
C ALA A 48 6.08 5.74 -9.32
N GLU A 49 6.86 4.68 -9.16
CA GLU A 49 6.37 3.35 -8.81
C GLU A 49 6.56 3.16 -7.30
N VAL A 50 5.48 2.83 -6.59
CA VAL A 50 5.52 2.53 -5.16
C VAL A 50 5.23 1.05 -4.97
N TYR A 51 6.07 0.38 -4.22
CA TYR A 51 5.90 -1.01 -3.86
C TYR A 51 5.83 -1.18 -2.35
N GLN A 52 5.11 -2.20 -1.90
CA GLN A 52 4.93 -2.51 -0.49
C GLN A 52 5.28 -3.97 -0.20
N SER A 53 6.06 -4.18 0.85
CA SER A 53 6.23 -5.49 1.48
C SER A 53 5.40 -5.55 2.76
N GLN A 54 4.85 -6.72 3.09
CA GLN A 54 4.13 -6.96 4.33
C GLN A 54 5.01 -7.64 5.39
N ASN A 55 6.08 -8.32 4.98
CA ASN A 55 6.95 -9.06 5.90
C ASN A 55 8.43 -9.03 5.44
N PRO A 56 9.27 -8.15 6.03
CA PRO A 56 8.88 -7.09 6.96
C PRO A 56 8.09 -5.97 6.26
N PRO A 57 7.24 -5.22 6.98
CA PRO A 57 6.58 -4.04 6.43
C PRO A 57 7.59 -3.02 5.91
N ALA A 58 7.48 -2.65 4.65
CA ALA A 58 8.33 -1.63 4.03
C ALA A 58 7.65 -1.01 2.80
N LEU A 59 8.03 0.21 2.45
CA LEU A 59 7.64 0.89 1.21
C LEU A 59 8.88 1.20 0.39
N LEU A 60 8.91 0.74 -0.86
CA LEU A 60 9.98 1.03 -1.80
C LEU A 60 9.45 2.03 -2.84
N VAL A 61 10.13 3.16 -3.00
CA VAL A 61 9.76 4.22 -3.96
C VAL A 61 10.82 4.31 -5.05
N LEU A 62 10.39 4.11 -6.30
CA LEU A 62 11.19 4.28 -7.49
C LEU A 62 10.67 5.51 -8.24
N SER A 63 11.51 6.52 -8.45
CA SER A 63 11.19 7.68 -9.27
C SER A 63 12.46 8.21 -9.91
N SER A 64 12.38 8.59 -11.18
CA SER A 64 13.49 9.28 -11.88
C SER A 64 13.74 10.68 -11.33
N SER A 65 12.85 11.21 -10.49
CA SER A 65 13.04 12.48 -9.77
C SER A 65 13.86 12.35 -8.49
N LEU A 66 14.25 11.12 -8.12
CA LEU A 66 15.19 10.81 -7.03
C LEU A 66 16.47 10.24 -7.63
N SER A 67 17.63 10.55 -7.02
CA SER A 67 18.94 10.03 -7.48
C SER A 67 19.09 8.52 -7.27
N SER A 68 18.37 7.95 -6.30
CA SER A 68 18.29 6.52 -6.04
C SER A 68 16.90 6.14 -5.54
N PRO A 69 16.45 4.88 -5.71
CA PRO A 69 15.28 4.38 -5.02
C PRO A 69 15.43 4.49 -3.51
N VAL A 70 14.33 4.77 -2.82
CA VAL A 70 14.31 4.90 -1.36
C VAL A 70 13.42 3.85 -0.73
N LEU A 71 13.92 3.23 0.33
CA LEU A 71 13.21 2.26 1.15
C LEU A 71 12.81 2.93 2.46
N LEU A 72 11.52 2.93 2.75
CA LEU A 72 10.98 3.34 4.04
C LEU A 72 10.68 2.09 4.85
N THR A 73 11.17 2.05 6.08
CA THR A 73 10.96 0.93 7.01
C THR A 73 10.12 1.42 8.19
N PRO A 74 8.76 1.28 8.15
CA PRO A 74 7.87 1.93 9.11
C PRO A 74 8.18 1.65 10.58
N ARG A 75 8.55 0.41 10.91
CA ARG A 75 8.88 0.03 12.29
C ARG A 75 10.16 0.72 12.82
N ALA A 76 11.10 1.02 11.92
CA ALA A 76 12.35 1.66 12.27
C ALA A 76 12.27 3.19 12.17
N GLY A 77 11.25 3.74 11.50
CA GLY A 77 11.14 5.18 11.24
C GLY A 77 12.18 5.69 10.23
N THR A 78 12.85 4.80 9.49
CA THR A 78 14.00 5.14 8.65
C THR A 78 13.62 5.28 7.18
N VAL A 79 14.44 6.07 6.49
CA VAL A 79 14.55 6.13 5.03
C VAL A 79 15.96 5.72 4.66
N GLU A 80 16.10 4.80 3.72
CA GLU A 80 17.38 4.25 3.28
C GLU A 80 17.48 4.31 1.75
N THR A 81 18.68 4.53 1.21
CA THR A 81 18.92 4.43 -0.23
C THR A 81 19.07 2.97 -0.66
N VAL A 82 18.61 2.68 -1.87
CA VAL A 82 18.69 1.35 -2.48
C VAL A 82 19.46 1.43 -3.78
N ASN A 83 20.36 0.47 -4.02
CA ASN A 83 21.02 0.33 -5.30
C ASN A 83 20.02 -0.17 -6.35
N LEU A 84 19.72 0.68 -7.34
CA LEU A 84 18.78 0.36 -8.42
C LEU A 84 19.14 -0.94 -9.17
N MET A 85 20.42 -1.24 -9.34
CA MET A 85 20.89 -2.47 -10.01
C MET A 85 20.59 -3.75 -9.20
N LYS A 86 20.22 -3.61 -7.93
CA LYS A 86 19.82 -4.70 -7.04
C LYS A 86 18.32 -4.75 -6.81
N VAL A 87 17.54 -4.02 -7.61
CA VAL A 87 16.08 -4.07 -7.66
C VAL A 87 15.68 -4.98 -8.82
N ALA A 88 15.25 -6.20 -8.51
CA ALA A 88 14.90 -7.21 -9.51
C ALA A 88 13.38 -7.25 -9.74
N LYS A 89 12.92 -6.72 -10.88
CA LYS A 89 11.52 -6.83 -11.32
C LYS A 89 11.22 -8.27 -11.76
N GLN A 90 10.13 -8.82 -11.26
CA GLN A 90 9.64 -10.16 -11.57
C GLN A 90 8.63 -10.13 -12.72
N ALA A 91 8.36 -11.30 -13.32
CA ALA A 91 7.39 -11.42 -14.42
C ALA A 91 5.94 -11.08 -14.00
N ASP A 92 5.61 -11.26 -12.72
CA ASP A 92 4.31 -10.91 -12.15
C ASP A 92 4.19 -9.42 -11.75
N GLY A 93 5.22 -8.62 -12.04
CA GLY A 93 5.30 -7.21 -11.70
C GLY A 93 5.65 -6.92 -10.23
N SER A 94 5.93 -7.94 -9.42
CA SER A 94 6.53 -7.75 -8.10
C SER A 94 8.02 -7.40 -8.20
N VAL A 95 8.62 -6.99 -7.08
CA VAL A 95 10.02 -6.61 -6.98
C VAL A 95 10.69 -7.34 -5.82
N ASP A 96 11.91 -7.79 -6.06
CA ASP A 96 12.82 -8.29 -5.04
C ASP A 96 14.00 -7.33 -4.88
N LEU A 97 14.42 -7.09 -3.63
CA LEU A 97 15.68 -6.46 -3.29
C LEU A 97 16.73 -7.55 -3.05
N LEU A 98 17.77 -7.58 -3.89
CA LEU A 98 18.85 -8.55 -3.76
C LEU A 98 19.71 -8.28 -2.51
N ALA A 99 20.54 -9.25 -2.12
CA ALA A 99 21.42 -9.08 -0.94
C ALA A 99 22.33 -7.85 -1.09
N GLY A 100 22.42 -7.05 -0.03
CA GLY A 100 23.11 -5.76 -0.01
C GLY A 100 22.53 -4.73 -0.98
N ALA A 101 21.22 -4.76 -1.25
CA ALA A 101 20.52 -3.73 -2.02
C ALA A 101 20.43 -2.41 -1.27
N VAL A 102 20.26 -2.44 0.07
CA VAL A 102 20.25 -1.23 0.89
C VAL A 102 21.67 -0.72 1.05
N VAL A 103 21.89 0.55 0.74
CA VAL A 103 23.22 1.16 0.63
C VAL A 103 23.55 2.00 1.85
N ALA A 104 22.71 2.98 2.19
CA ALA A 104 22.97 3.88 3.30
C ALA A 104 21.68 4.45 3.91
N PRO A 105 21.67 4.77 5.21
CA PRO A 105 20.63 5.60 5.80
C PRO A 105 20.58 6.97 5.11
N ALA A 106 19.40 7.38 4.65
CA ALA A 106 19.14 8.67 4.06
C ALA A 106 18.50 9.65 5.06
N GLY A 107 17.83 9.13 6.09
CA GLY A 107 17.23 9.93 7.15
C GLY A 107 16.11 9.21 7.87
N GLN A 108 15.23 9.99 8.48
CA GLN A 108 13.99 9.52 9.09
C GLN A 108 12.79 10.14 8.37
N PHE A 109 11.65 9.46 8.42
CA PHE A 109 10.39 10.02 7.94
C PHE A 109 9.51 10.44 9.11
N GLN A 110 8.57 11.33 8.83
CA GLN A 110 7.57 11.81 9.77
C GLN A 110 6.18 11.67 9.16
N MET A 111 5.21 11.35 10.02
CA MET A 111 3.80 11.36 9.66
C MET A 111 3.24 12.78 9.80
N GLN A 112 2.72 13.35 8.71
CA GLN A 112 1.96 14.60 8.74
C GLN A 112 0.51 14.29 8.35
N GLY A 113 -0.32 14.00 9.36
CA GLY A 113 -1.62 13.38 9.13
C GLY A 113 -1.43 11.99 8.50
N GLU A 114 -2.02 11.76 7.34
CA GLU A 114 -1.85 10.50 6.59
C GLU A 114 -0.66 10.52 5.63
N ASN A 115 0.02 11.66 5.46
CA ASN A 115 1.16 11.78 4.58
C ASN A 115 2.43 11.28 5.27
N VAL A 116 3.26 10.54 4.54
CA VAL A 116 4.62 10.20 4.97
C VAL A 116 5.58 11.20 4.35
N THR A 117 6.32 11.94 5.16
CA THR A 117 7.22 13.02 4.71
C THR A 117 8.66 12.77 5.14
N PHE A 118 9.62 13.10 4.28
CA PHE A 118 11.04 13.03 4.62
C PHE A 118 11.87 14.00 3.76
N ALA A 119 13.06 14.32 4.23
CA ALA A 119 14.05 15.03 3.44
C ALA A 119 14.95 14.03 2.72
N TYR A 120 15.27 14.30 1.45
CA TYR A 120 16.20 13.50 0.67
C TYR A 120 17.00 14.42 -0.25
N GLU A 121 18.33 14.49 -0.06
CA GLU A 121 19.23 15.32 -0.89
C GLU A 121 18.76 16.79 -1.03
N GLY A 122 18.33 17.39 0.09
CA GLY A 122 17.83 18.78 0.11
C GLY A 122 16.41 18.95 -0.45
N LYS A 123 15.76 17.89 -0.94
CA LYS A 123 14.37 17.89 -1.41
C LYS A 123 13.42 17.48 -0.30
N LYS A 124 12.22 18.05 -0.30
CA LYS A 124 11.11 17.58 0.54
C LYS A 124 10.29 16.56 -0.23
N VAL A 125 10.33 15.31 0.21
CA VAL A 125 9.57 14.20 -0.38
C VAL A 125 8.37 13.87 0.50
N SER A 126 7.23 13.57 -0.13
CA SER A 126 6.01 13.17 0.55
C SER A 126 5.30 12.05 -0.22
N LEU A 127 4.87 11.00 0.47
CA LEU A 127 3.94 10.00 -0.03
C LEU A 127 2.55 10.38 0.49
N ASN A 128 1.71 10.84 -0.43
CA ASN A 128 0.36 11.28 -0.12
C ASN A 128 -0.63 10.18 -0.50
N PRO A 129 -1.50 9.71 0.41
CA PRO A 129 -2.54 8.77 0.05
C PRO A 129 -3.37 9.27 -1.14
N LYS A 130 -3.71 8.37 -2.06
CA LYS A 130 -4.59 8.71 -3.16
C LYS A 130 -5.97 9.11 -2.63
N PRO A 131 -6.63 10.11 -3.26
CA PRO A 131 -8.03 10.39 -2.96
C PRO A 131 -8.87 9.11 -3.08
N PRO A 132 -9.81 8.87 -2.14
CA PRO A 132 -10.62 7.67 -2.20
C PRO A 132 -11.60 7.70 -3.37
N LEU A 133 -12.01 6.52 -3.83
CA LEU A 133 -13.14 6.41 -4.76
C LEU A 133 -14.43 6.80 -4.03
N THR A 134 -15.16 7.75 -4.59
CA THR A 134 -16.44 8.22 -4.05
C THR A 134 -17.56 8.12 -5.09
N GLY A 135 -18.78 7.80 -4.64
CA GLY A 135 -19.94 7.65 -5.53
C GLY A 135 -20.01 6.29 -6.23
N LEU A 136 -20.87 6.17 -7.24
CA LEU A 136 -21.08 4.92 -7.99
C LEU A 136 -19.97 4.66 -9.00
N HIS A 137 -19.44 3.45 -8.98
CA HIS A 137 -18.40 2.95 -9.88
C HIS A 137 -18.72 1.56 -10.41
N GLN A 138 -18.12 1.26 -11.56
CA GLN A 138 -18.06 -0.08 -12.14
C GLN A 138 -16.72 -0.75 -11.82
N ALA A 139 -16.65 -2.07 -11.93
CA ALA A 139 -15.45 -2.86 -11.63
C ALA A 139 -14.16 -2.34 -12.29
N GLY A 140 -14.26 -1.82 -13.52
CA GLY A 140 -13.11 -1.28 -14.25
C GLY A 140 -12.44 -0.10 -13.52
N ALA A 141 -13.23 0.83 -12.98
CA ALA A 141 -12.70 1.99 -12.25
C ALA A 141 -11.96 1.58 -10.98
N LEU A 142 -12.48 0.58 -10.26
CA LEU A 142 -11.86 0.02 -9.06
C LEU A 142 -10.50 -0.61 -9.39
N LYS A 143 -10.45 -1.42 -10.46
CA LYS A 143 -9.23 -2.11 -10.92
C LYS A 143 -8.15 -1.12 -11.36
N THR A 144 -8.52 -0.03 -12.04
CA THR A 144 -7.58 1.03 -12.44
C THR A 144 -7.08 1.83 -11.24
N HIS A 145 -7.95 2.12 -10.27
CA HIS A 145 -7.58 2.86 -9.08
C HIS A 145 -6.64 2.05 -8.16
N SER A 146 -6.88 0.74 -8.04
CA SER A 146 -6.26 -0.15 -7.06
C SER A 146 -5.72 -1.41 -7.76
N PRO A 147 -4.47 -1.39 -8.26
CA PRO A 147 -3.85 -2.54 -8.92
C PRO A 147 -3.83 -3.81 -8.05
N GLU A 148 -3.77 -3.65 -6.73
CA GLU A 148 -3.88 -4.74 -5.76
C GLU A 148 -5.20 -5.50 -5.87
N TYR A 149 -6.28 -4.87 -6.34
CA TYR A 149 -7.55 -5.56 -6.55
C TYR A 149 -7.48 -6.54 -7.72
N LEU A 150 -6.75 -6.19 -8.79
CA LEU A 150 -6.56 -7.10 -9.91
C LEU A 150 -5.81 -8.35 -9.49
N ARG A 151 -4.68 -8.16 -8.80
CA ARG A 151 -3.82 -9.26 -8.33
C ARG A 151 -4.57 -10.20 -7.38
N THR A 152 -5.26 -9.66 -6.37
CA THR A 152 -6.03 -10.49 -5.43
C THR A 152 -7.20 -11.19 -6.12
N ALA A 153 -7.89 -10.54 -7.06
CA ALA A 153 -8.97 -11.15 -7.81
C ALA A 153 -8.49 -12.30 -8.72
N GLN A 154 -7.30 -12.18 -9.31
CA GLN A 154 -6.71 -13.23 -10.15
C GLN A 154 -6.37 -14.50 -9.36
N GLY A 155 -5.96 -14.36 -8.10
CA GLY A 155 -5.67 -15.50 -7.21
C GLY A 155 -6.90 -16.19 -6.62
N TYR A 156 -8.11 -15.63 -6.81
CA TYR A 156 -9.33 -16.17 -6.23
C TYR A 156 -10.12 -17.04 -7.22
N ASN A 157 -10.56 -18.22 -6.75
CA ASN A 157 -11.42 -19.11 -7.50
C ASN A 157 -12.77 -19.29 -6.76
N PRO A 158 -13.83 -18.58 -7.18
CA PRO A 158 -15.17 -18.76 -6.61
C PRO A 158 -15.69 -20.19 -6.74
N ASN A 159 -16.65 -20.57 -5.89
CA ASN A 159 -17.31 -21.87 -5.99
C ASN A 159 -18.04 -22.00 -7.35
N GLY A 160 -17.56 -22.90 -8.21
CA GLY A 160 -18.09 -23.07 -9.57
C GLY A 160 -19.55 -23.52 -9.61
N GLN A 161 -20.01 -24.32 -8.64
CA GLN A 161 -21.40 -24.77 -8.57
C GLN A 161 -22.33 -23.59 -8.23
N ALA A 162 -21.94 -22.75 -7.26
CA ALA A 162 -22.68 -21.54 -6.92
C ALA A 162 -22.78 -20.58 -8.11
N ILE A 163 -21.67 -20.37 -8.83
CA ILE A 163 -21.66 -19.55 -10.05
C ILE A 163 -22.59 -20.12 -11.13
N ALA A 164 -22.58 -21.45 -11.33
CA ALA A 164 -23.46 -22.10 -12.29
C ALA A 164 -24.95 -21.95 -11.93
N VAL A 165 -25.30 -22.06 -10.64
CA VAL A 165 -26.66 -21.81 -10.14
C VAL A 165 -27.07 -20.36 -10.37
N LEU A 166 -26.22 -19.41 -9.99
CA LEU A 166 -26.47 -17.97 -10.13
C LEU A 166 -26.66 -17.57 -11.60
N LYS A 167 -25.88 -18.14 -12.53
CA LYS A 167 -26.02 -17.88 -13.97
C LYS A 167 -27.36 -18.31 -14.55
N LYS A 168 -27.96 -19.39 -14.02
CA LYS A 168 -29.27 -19.90 -14.47
C LYS A 168 -30.43 -19.06 -13.93
N GLY A 169 -30.19 -18.19 -12.95
CA GLY A 169 -31.20 -17.30 -12.40
C GLY A 169 -31.78 -16.36 -13.48
N THR A 170 -33.11 -16.33 -13.58
CA THR A 170 -33.83 -15.51 -14.56
C THR A 170 -34.28 -14.16 -14.02
N ARG A 171 -34.35 -14.02 -12.70
CA ARG A 171 -34.75 -12.76 -12.03
C ARG A 171 -33.61 -11.74 -12.13
N PRO A 172 -33.90 -10.48 -12.49
CA PRO A 172 -32.96 -9.38 -12.33
C PRO A 172 -32.47 -9.25 -10.88
N VAL A 173 -31.14 -9.24 -10.71
CA VAL A 173 -30.50 -9.04 -9.41
C VAL A 173 -29.50 -7.88 -9.51
N THR A 174 -29.50 -7.00 -8.52
CA THR A 174 -28.46 -5.99 -8.33
C THR A 174 -27.77 -6.23 -7.00
N VAL A 175 -26.45 -6.38 -7.02
CA VAL A 175 -25.61 -6.42 -5.83
C VAL A 175 -24.96 -5.05 -5.67
N ARG A 176 -25.42 -4.25 -4.72
CA ARG A 176 -24.83 -2.96 -4.39
C ARG A 176 -23.81 -3.14 -3.28
N VAL A 177 -22.57 -2.78 -3.56
CA VAL A 177 -21.44 -2.93 -2.65
C VAL A 177 -21.00 -1.56 -2.19
N VAL A 178 -21.21 -1.25 -0.92
CA VAL A 178 -20.72 -0.02 -0.29
C VAL A 178 -19.35 -0.28 0.32
N PHE A 179 -18.36 0.53 -0.05
CA PHE A 179 -16.96 0.29 0.31
C PHE A 179 -16.17 1.59 0.46
N GLY A 180 -15.03 1.52 1.16
CA GLY A 180 -14.02 2.58 1.14
C GLY A 180 -12.73 2.05 0.52
N SER A 181 -12.21 2.68 -0.54
CA SER A 181 -10.93 2.27 -1.14
C SER A 181 -9.73 2.44 -0.19
N TRP A 182 -9.91 3.23 0.87
CA TRP A 182 -8.97 3.42 1.97
C TRP A 182 -9.06 2.33 3.05
N CYS A 183 -10.15 1.56 3.09
CA CYS A 183 -10.43 0.63 4.19
C CYS A 183 -9.65 -0.69 4.00
N PRO A 184 -8.83 -1.13 4.99
CA PRO A 184 -8.08 -2.38 4.90
C PRO A 184 -8.95 -3.61 4.59
N HIS A 185 -10.12 -3.74 5.22
CA HIS A 185 -11.03 -4.85 4.98
C HIS A 185 -11.65 -4.80 3.58
N CYS A 186 -11.98 -3.60 3.08
CA CYS A 186 -12.44 -3.44 1.70
C CYS A 186 -11.35 -3.90 0.72
N ARG A 187 -10.09 -3.53 0.96
CA ARG A 187 -8.98 -3.93 0.08
C ARG A 187 -8.78 -5.44 0.01
N GLN A 188 -9.14 -6.16 1.07
CA GLN A 188 -9.07 -7.62 1.11
C GLN A 188 -10.27 -8.31 0.42
N HIS A 189 -11.49 -7.79 0.57
CA HIS A 189 -12.70 -8.52 0.19
C HIS A 189 -13.31 -8.08 -1.15
N ILE A 190 -13.21 -6.80 -1.50
CA ILE A 190 -13.72 -6.30 -2.80
C ILE A 190 -13.13 -7.05 -4.00
N PRO A 191 -11.84 -7.44 -4.02
CA PRO A 191 -11.29 -8.23 -5.12
C PRO A 191 -12.03 -9.55 -5.39
N TYR A 192 -12.55 -10.20 -4.34
CA TYR A 192 -13.32 -11.45 -4.49
C TYR A 192 -14.65 -11.20 -5.18
N LEU A 193 -15.32 -10.08 -4.86
CA LEU A 193 -16.56 -9.67 -5.54
C LEU A 193 -16.31 -9.32 -7.00
N LEU A 194 -15.21 -8.63 -7.31
CA LEU A 194 -14.81 -8.33 -8.69
C LEU A 194 -14.59 -9.60 -9.52
N LYS A 195 -14.11 -10.68 -8.90
CA LYS A 195 -13.95 -11.98 -9.54
C LYS A 195 -15.27 -12.72 -9.74
N VAL A 196 -16.17 -12.65 -8.75
CA VAL A 196 -17.52 -13.20 -8.85
C VAL A 196 -18.30 -12.51 -9.96
N GLU A 197 -18.29 -11.17 -10.01
CA GLU A 197 -18.88 -10.38 -11.09
C GLU A 197 -18.32 -10.78 -12.46
N GLU A 198 -17.00 -10.92 -12.57
CA GLU A 198 -16.36 -11.37 -13.80
C GLU A 198 -16.89 -12.74 -14.26
N GLN A 199 -16.97 -13.70 -13.34
CA GLN A 199 -17.48 -15.03 -13.67
C GLN A 199 -18.97 -15.03 -13.99
N LEU A 200 -19.75 -14.10 -13.43
CA LEU A 200 -21.18 -13.93 -13.68
C LEU A 200 -21.53 -13.09 -14.91
N LYS A 201 -20.53 -12.66 -15.71
CA LYS A 201 -20.77 -11.98 -17.00
C LYS A 201 -21.78 -12.75 -17.85
N GLY A 202 -22.74 -12.01 -18.41
CA GLY A 202 -23.86 -12.55 -19.21
C GLY A 202 -25.07 -13.03 -18.40
N SER A 203 -24.99 -13.07 -17.07
CA SER A 203 -26.16 -13.36 -16.22
C SER A 203 -27.08 -12.13 -16.06
N LYS A 204 -28.20 -12.31 -15.34
CA LYS A 204 -29.11 -11.24 -14.93
C LYS A 204 -28.66 -10.50 -13.65
N ILE A 205 -27.47 -10.81 -13.15
CA ILE A 205 -26.89 -10.24 -11.93
C ILE A 205 -25.95 -9.09 -12.32
N LYS A 206 -26.18 -7.91 -11.77
CA LYS A 206 -25.34 -6.72 -11.95
C LYS A 206 -24.71 -6.33 -10.62
N PHE A 207 -23.51 -5.77 -10.67
CA PHE A 207 -22.80 -5.24 -9.52
C PHE A 207 -22.69 -3.72 -9.64
N GLU A 208 -22.85 -3.03 -8.51
CA GLU A 208 -22.64 -1.59 -8.38
C GLU A 208 -21.75 -1.35 -7.18
N TYR A 209 -20.68 -0.56 -7.33
CA TYR A 209 -19.76 -0.27 -6.23
C TYR A 209 -19.92 1.19 -5.80
N PHE A 210 -20.44 1.43 -4.61
CA PHE A 210 -20.59 2.75 -4.03
C PHE A 210 -19.41 3.06 -3.11
N GLY A 211 -18.50 3.90 -3.58
CA GLY A 211 -17.32 4.35 -2.85
C GLY A 211 -17.66 5.44 -1.83
N LEU A 212 -17.07 5.35 -0.64
CA LEU A 212 -17.20 6.35 0.43
C LEU A 212 -15.95 7.21 0.56
N PRO A 213 -16.11 8.50 0.94
CA PRO A 213 -14.99 9.33 1.39
C PRO A 213 -14.36 8.72 2.66
N ARG A 214 -13.28 9.32 3.17
CA ARG A 214 -12.68 8.89 4.44
C ARG A 214 -13.61 9.24 5.63
N PRO A 215 -13.46 8.55 6.78
CA PRO A 215 -14.13 8.96 8.01
C PRO A 215 -13.58 10.31 8.51
N PRO A 216 -14.41 11.12 9.19
CA PRO A 216 -15.79 10.83 9.62
C PRO A 216 -16.86 11.07 8.54
N GLU A 217 -16.52 11.66 7.39
CA GLU A 217 -17.48 12.03 6.32
C GLU A 217 -18.20 10.80 5.76
N ALA A 218 -17.52 9.66 5.69
CA ALA A 218 -18.11 8.37 5.31
C ALA A 218 -19.43 8.10 6.03
N TRP A 219 -19.43 8.24 7.35
CA TRP A 219 -20.56 7.89 8.22
C TRP A 219 -21.67 8.95 8.22
N LYS A 220 -21.39 10.13 7.66
CA LYS A 220 -22.38 11.19 7.47
C LYS A 220 -23.07 11.10 6.11
N HIS A 221 -22.57 10.26 5.20
CA HIS A 221 -23.03 10.18 3.82
C HIS A 221 -24.52 9.80 3.74
N PRO A 222 -25.36 10.50 2.95
CA PRO A 222 -26.80 10.24 2.87
C PRO A 222 -27.13 8.78 2.50
N GLU A 223 -26.40 8.21 1.55
CA GLU A 223 -26.58 6.81 1.13
C GLU A 223 -26.30 5.81 2.27
N VAL A 224 -25.30 6.08 3.12
CA VAL A 224 -24.98 5.22 4.29
C VAL A 224 -26.13 5.27 5.30
N LYS A 225 -26.67 6.45 5.59
CA LYS A 225 -27.82 6.61 6.49
C LYS A 225 -29.09 5.96 5.90
N ARG A 226 -29.35 6.18 4.62
CA ARG A 226 -30.52 5.64 3.90
C ARG A 226 -30.54 4.12 3.91
N LEU A 227 -29.37 3.50 3.77
CA LEU A 227 -29.19 2.05 3.73
C LEU A 227 -28.93 1.42 5.12
N GLY A 228 -28.87 2.21 6.19
CA GLY A 228 -28.62 1.70 7.54
C GLY A 228 -27.24 1.05 7.71
N ILE A 229 -26.23 1.53 7.00
CA ILE A 229 -24.89 0.93 6.98
C ILE A 229 -24.06 1.44 8.18
N ASP A 230 -23.53 0.53 8.98
CA ASP A 230 -22.66 0.79 10.12
C ASP A 230 -21.18 0.40 9.89
N GLY A 231 -20.91 -0.33 8.81
CA GLY A 231 -19.57 -0.81 8.47
C GLY A 231 -19.36 -1.01 6.96
N VAL A 232 -18.08 -1.09 6.57
CA VAL A 232 -17.69 -1.42 5.20
C VAL A 232 -16.58 -2.50 5.17
N PRO A 233 -16.55 -3.38 4.15
CA PRO A 233 -17.46 -3.44 3.01
C PRO A 233 -18.83 -4.04 3.37
N THR A 234 -19.90 -3.54 2.75
CA THR A 234 -21.27 -4.07 2.90
C THR A 234 -21.87 -4.34 1.53
N GLY A 235 -22.40 -5.55 1.33
CA GLY A 235 -23.08 -5.95 0.10
C GLY A 235 -24.59 -6.08 0.34
N ILE A 236 -25.39 -5.36 -0.44
CA ILE A 236 -26.86 -5.39 -0.39
C ILE A 236 -27.38 -6.00 -1.67
N VAL A 237 -28.27 -6.99 -1.55
CA VAL A 237 -28.82 -7.72 -2.69
C VAL A 237 -30.25 -7.27 -2.95
N TYR A 238 -30.51 -6.82 -4.17
CA TYR A 238 -31.83 -6.47 -4.66
C TYR A 238 -32.29 -7.50 -5.68
N VAL A 239 -33.47 -8.08 -5.49
CA VAL A 239 -34.12 -8.94 -6.48
C VAL A 239 -35.40 -8.25 -6.96
N ASN A 240 -35.52 -8.03 -8.26
CA ASN A 240 -36.61 -7.24 -8.84
C ASN A 240 -36.77 -5.85 -8.19
N GLY A 241 -35.66 -5.23 -7.78
CA GLY A 241 -35.62 -3.91 -7.16
C GLY A 241 -35.98 -3.87 -5.66
N LYS A 242 -36.24 -5.02 -5.03
CA LYS A 242 -36.49 -5.12 -3.58
C LYS A 242 -35.30 -5.76 -2.88
N GLU A 243 -34.87 -5.16 -1.78
CA GLU A 243 -33.87 -5.76 -0.89
C GLU A 243 -34.39 -7.10 -0.34
N VAL A 244 -33.51 -8.11 -0.28
CA VAL A 244 -33.84 -9.46 0.19
C VAL A 244 -32.86 -9.97 1.23
#